data_AF-A0A963RUW7-F1
#
_entry.id   AF-A0A963RUW7-F1
#
_cell.length_a   1.000
_cell.length_b   1.000
_cell.length_c   1.000
_cell.angle_alpha   90.00
_cell.angle_beta   90.00
_cell.angle_gamma   90.00
#
_symmetry.space_group_name_H-M   'P 1'
#
loop_
_entity.id
_entity.type
_entity.pdbx_description
1 polymer ?
#
loop_
_entity_poly.entity_id
_entity_poly.type
_entity_poly.pdbx_seq_one_letter_code
_entity_poly.pdbx_strand_id
1 'polypeptide(L)'
;WIERHGHPRSPAEATRHRFIGADRSGRYLGMLREFGLALSEDHFSCYAESNLVAIRLAAAGLGIVATMEEAARQAPGLVRVLEDVPPIEFPFWLVTHRELRTSRRIRVVFDLLADGLAAGAPA
;
A
#
# COMPACT_ATOMS: atom_id res chain seq x y z
N TRP A 1 0.82 19.10 0.18
CA TRP A 1 -0.36 18.72 -0.63
C TRP A 1 -1.67 19.00 0.11
N ILE A 2 -1.81 18.55 1.36
CA ILE A 2 -3.00 18.77 2.21
C ILE A 2 -3.39 20.25 2.30
N GLU A 3 -2.44 21.16 2.49
CA GLU A 3 -2.71 22.62 2.52
C GLU A 3 -3.43 23.15 1.28
N ARG A 4 -3.22 22.52 0.10
CA ARG A 4 -3.80 22.95 -1.17
C ARG A 4 -5.12 22.25 -1.51
N HIS A 5 -5.30 21.01 -1.06
CA HIS A 5 -6.43 20.17 -1.48
C HIS A 5 -7.37 19.81 -0.31
N GLY A 6 -7.04 20.17 0.92
CA GLY A 6 -7.74 19.72 2.12
C GLY A 6 -7.30 18.33 2.58
N HIS A 7 -7.98 17.82 3.61
CA HIS A 7 -7.71 16.52 4.22
C HIS A 7 -8.91 15.59 4.01
N PRO A 8 -8.97 14.83 2.91
CA PRO A 8 -10.10 13.92 2.65
C PRO A 8 -10.10 12.79 3.67
N ARG A 9 -11.28 12.47 4.20
CA ARG A 9 -11.51 11.38 5.16
C ARG A 9 -12.41 10.28 4.62
N SER A 10 -13.34 10.63 3.74
CA SER A 10 -14.36 9.70 3.26
C SER A 10 -14.15 9.23 1.81
N PRO A 11 -14.72 8.06 1.43
CA PRO A 11 -14.72 7.62 0.03
C PRO A 11 -15.34 8.63 -0.94
N ALA A 12 -16.33 9.41 -0.49
CA ALA A 12 -16.98 10.43 -1.33
C ALA A 12 -16.01 11.58 -1.64
N GLU A 13 -15.23 12.01 -0.65
CA GLU A 13 -14.22 13.07 -0.83
C GLU A 13 -13.05 12.60 -1.70
N ALA A 14 -12.71 11.32 -1.66
CA ALA A 14 -11.66 10.73 -2.49
C ALA A 14 -11.80 11.07 -3.99
N THR A 15 -13.03 11.11 -4.51
CA THR A 15 -13.33 11.42 -5.91
C THR A 15 -12.89 12.81 -6.36
N ARG A 16 -12.58 13.72 -5.43
CA ARG A 16 -12.11 15.07 -5.73
C ARG A 16 -10.58 15.16 -5.82
N HIS A 17 -9.89 14.05 -5.62
CA HIS A 17 -8.44 14.01 -5.50
C HIS A 17 -7.80 13.09 -6.54
N ARG A 18 -6.51 13.35 -6.78
CA ARG A 18 -5.71 12.55 -7.71
C ARG A 18 -4.99 11.43 -6.97
N PHE A 19 -4.90 10.28 -7.62
CA PHE A 19 -4.25 9.09 -7.13
C PHE A 19 -3.03 8.76 -7.97
N ILE A 20 -2.09 8.03 -7.38
CA ILE A 20 -1.00 7.39 -8.10
C ILE A 20 -1.44 5.95 -8.38
N GLY A 21 -1.47 5.59 -9.67
CA GLY A 21 -1.86 4.25 -10.11
C GLY A 21 -0.72 3.25 -10.00
N ALA A 22 -1.04 1.98 -9.72
CA ALA A 22 -0.04 0.90 -9.68
C ALA A 22 0.08 0.15 -11.03
N ASP A 23 -0.97 0.12 -11.85
CA ASP A 23 -0.98 -0.56 -13.14
C ASP A 23 -1.99 0.06 -14.12
N ARG A 24 -1.80 -0.18 -15.42
CA ARG A 24 -2.73 0.23 -16.49
C ARG A 24 -3.71 -0.87 -16.94
N SER A 25 -3.63 -2.06 -16.34
CA SER A 25 -4.54 -3.17 -16.63
C SER A 25 -5.90 -3.04 -15.94
N GLY A 26 -6.05 -2.04 -15.06
CA GLY A 26 -7.27 -1.77 -14.31
C GLY A 26 -7.43 -2.61 -13.05
N ARG A 27 -6.47 -3.48 -12.71
CA ARG A 27 -6.52 -4.34 -11.53
C ARG A 27 -6.50 -3.52 -10.24
N TYR A 28 -5.58 -2.57 -10.14
CA TYR A 28 -5.49 -1.65 -9.02
C TYR A 28 -6.73 -0.78 -8.89
N LEU A 29 -7.26 -0.26 -10.01
CA LEU A 29 -8.52 0.50 -10.00
C LEU A 29 -9.70 -0.36 -9.52
N GLY A 30 -9.77 -1.62 -9.96
CA GLY A 30 -10.76 -2.59 -9.48
C GLY A 30 -10.68 -2.78 -7.97
N MET A 31 -9.48 -3.02 -7.45
CA MET A 31 -9.25 -3.12 -6.00
C MET A 31 -9.71 -1.86 -5.25
N LEU A 32 -9.32 -0.65 -5.69
CA LEU A 32 -9.76 0.59 -5.04
C LEU A 32 -11.29 0.72 -4.99
N ARG A 33 -11.99 0.29 -6.06
CA ARG A 33 -13.46 0.29 -6.10
C ARG A 33 -14.08 -0.73 -5.16
N GLU A 34 -13.47 -1.90 -4.99
CA GLU A 34 -13.90 -2.90 -4.00
C GLU A 34 -13.82 -2.35 -2.57
N PHE A 35 -12.88 -1.45 -2.31
CA PHE A 35 -12.75 -0.70 -1.05
C PHE A 35 -13.66 0.56 -0.97
N GLY A 36 -14.64 0.68 -1.88
CA GLY A 36 -15.67 1.72 -1.84
C GLY A 36 -15.28 3.05 -2.49
N LEU A 37 -14.12 3.12 -3.16
CA LEU A 37 -13.68 4.32 -3.85
C LEU A 37 -14.27 4.39 -5.26
N ALA A 38 -15.21 5.30 -5.48
CA ALA A 38 -15.86 5.53 -6.77
C ALA A 38 -14.96 6.26 -7.79
N LEU A 39 -13.82 5.65 -8.13
CA LEU A 39 -12.79 6.23 -8.99
C LEU A 39 -12.94 5.76 -10.45
N SER A 40 -12.32 6.51 -11.36
CA SER A 40 -12.11 6.20 -12.78
C SER A 40 -10.63 6.42 -13.14
N GLU A 41 -10.23 6.03 -14.35
CA GLU A 41 -8.86 6.23 -14.83
C GLU A 41 -8.41 7.71 -14.80
N ASP A 42 -9.33 8.65 -14.99
CA ASP A 42 -9.08 10.09 -14.96
C ASP A 42 -8.57 10.60 -13.60
N HIS A 43 -8.83 9.83 -12.53
CA HIS A 43 -8.35 10.16 -11.19
C HIS A 43 -6.85 9.89 -11.05
N PHE A 44 -6.22 9.09 -11.92
CA PHE A 44 -4.78 8.82 -11.82
C PHE A 44 -3.95 9.94 -12.45
N SER A 45 -3.05 10.56 -11.68
CA SER A 45 -2.12 11.61 -12.17
C SER A 45 -0.89 11.02 -12.85
N CYS A 46 -0.45 9.86 -12.40
CA CYS A 46 0.65 9.09 -12.97
C CYS A 46 0.54 7.63 -12.54
N TYR A 47 1.45 6.81 -13.06
CA TYR A 47 1.55 5.38 -12.75
C TYR A 47 2.96 5.02 -12.29
N ALA A 48 3.05 4.19 -11.26
CA ALA A 48 4.30 3.64 -10.74
C ALA A 48 4.07 2.19 -10.29
N GLU A 49 4.70 1.24 -10.98
CA GLU A 49 4.61 -0.19 -10.65
C GLU A 49 5.40 -0.54 -9.38
N SER A 50 6.36 0.30 -8.99
CA SER A 50 7.09 0.18 -7.73
C SER A 50 6.41 1.01 -6.65
N ASN A 51 5.98 0.34 -5.57
CA ASN A 51 5.42 1.00 -4.39
C ASN A 51 6.38 2.05 -3.79
N LEU A 52 7.69 1.79 -3.82
CA LEU A 52 8.70 2.76 -3.35
C LEU A 52 8.67 4.05 -4.17
N VAL A 53 8.54 3.94 -5.50
CA VAL A 53 8.42 5.11 -6.37
C VAL A 53 7.10 5.83 -6.10
N ALA A 54 5.99 5.11 -5.98
CA ALA A 54 4.68 5.68 -5.69
C ALA A 54 4.66 6.48 -4.37
N ILE A 55 5.28 5.95 -3.30
CA ILE A 55 5.49 6.66 -2.03
C ILE A 55 6.25 7.98 -2.23
N ARG A 56 7.35 7.97 -2.99
CA ARG A 56 8.15 9.18 -3.23
C ARG A 56 7.41 10.22 -4.05
N LEU A 57 6.61 9.79 -5.03
CA LEU A 57 5.74 10.68 -5.81
C LEU A 57 4.62 11.27 -4.93
N ALA A 58 4.04 10.49 -4.02
CA ALA A 58 3.06 10.99 -3.05
C ALA A 58 3.69 12.02 -2.09
N ALA A 59 4.89 11.74 -1.57
CA ALA A 59 5.63 12.67 -0.71
C ALA A 59 6.00 13.97 -1.44
N ALA A 60 6.24 13.90 -2.76
CA ALA A 60 6.41 15.06 -3.63
C ALA A 60 5.09 15.78 -3.98
N GLY A 61 3.95 15.27 -3.52
CA GLY A 61 2.63 15.89 -3.68
C GLY A 61 1.94 15.60 -5.01
N LEU A 62 2.23 14.47 -5.68
CA LEU A 62 1.55 14.13 -6.94
C LEU A 62 0.17 13.48 -6.76
N GLY A 63 -0.19 13.09 -5.53
CA GLY A 63 -1.49 12.51 -5.22
C GLY A 63 -1.47 11.55 -4.05
N ILE A 64 -2.58 10.82 -3.92
CA ILE A 64 -2.82 9.80 -2.89
C ILE A 64 -2.29 8.45 -3.39
N VAL A 65 -1.68 7.68 -2.49
CA VAL A 65 -1.19 6.32 -2.77
C VAL A 65 -1.69 5.36 -1.69
N ALA A 66 -2.13 4.17 -2.08
CA ALA A 66 -2.37 3.08 -1.14
C ALA A 66 -1.03 2.38 -0.86
N THR A 67 -0.64 2.28 0.41
CA THR A 67 0.63 1.67 0.80
C THR A 67 0.56 1.08 2.20
N MET A 68 1.51 0.21 2.55
CA MET A 68 1.62 -0.37 3.89
C MET A 68 1.99 0.69 4.91
N GLU A 69 1.44 0.60 6.12
CA GLU A 69 1.70 1.57 7.19
C GLU A 69 3.19 1.65 7.54
N GLU A 70 3.87 0.49 7.58
CA GLU A 70 5.30 0.39 7.84
C GLU A 70 6.11 1.15 6.79
N ALA A 71 5.71 1.05 5.52
CA ALA A 71 6.38 1.76 4.43
C ALA A 71 6.12 3.27 4.50
N ALA A 72 4.90 3.68 4.87
CA ALA A 72 4.56 5.09 5.05
C ALA A 72 5.33 5.73 6.22
N ARG A 73 5.52 5.01 7.33
CA ARG A 73 6.27 5.49 8.51
C ARG A 73 7.73 5.84 8.18
N GLN A 74 8.31 5.17 7.19
CA GLN A 74 9.68 5.42 6.73
C GLN A 74 9.80 6.57 5.70
N ALA A 75 8.70 7.22 5.32
CA ALA A 75 8.66 8.25 4.30
C ALA A 75 8.21 9.60 4.88
N PRO A 76 9.15 10.50 5.25
CA PRO A 76 8.83 11.84 5.73
C PRO A 76 7.97 12.61 4.73
N GLY A 77 6.98 13.34 5.24
CA GLY A 77 6.09 14.18 4.44
C GLY A 77 4.84 13.48 3.91
N LEU A 78 4.68 12.17 4.16
CA LEU A 78 3.39 11.51 4.00
C LEU A 78 2.45 11.81 5.16
N VAL A 79 1.17 11.94 4.84
CA VAL A 79 0.07 12.13 5.79
C VAL A 79 -0.99 11.09 5.46
N ARG A 80 -1.47 10.37 6.48
CA ARG A 80 -2.58 9.43 6.33
C ARG A 80 -3.85 10.21 5.97
N VAL A 81 -4.59 9.72 4.99
CA VAL A 81 -5.88 10.25 4.54
C VAL A 81 -6.87 9.11 4.39
N LEU A 82 -8.14 9.44 4.13
CA LEU A 82 -9.20 8.47 3.89
C LEU A 82 -9.40 7.52 5.06
N GLU A 83 -9.39 8.05 6.28
CA GLU A 83 -9.50 7.25 7.52
C GLU A 83 -10.83 6.50 7.64
N ASP A 84 -11.87 6.92 6.93
CA ASP A 84 -13.16 6.23 6.89
C ASP A 84 -13.18 5.07 5.88
N VAL A 85 -12.12 4.92 5.06
CA VAL A 85 -11.94 3.76 4.17
C VAL A 85 -11.29 2.64 4.99
N PRO A 86 -11.88 1.43 5.01
CA PRO A 86 -11.30 0.32 5.76
C PRO A 86 -9.89 -0.04 5.22
N PRO A 87 -8.96 -0.44 6.09
CA PRO A 87 -7.63 -0.84 5.67
C PRO A 87 -7.69 -2.07 4.77
N ILE A 88 -6.74 -2.15 3.84
CA ILE A 88 -6.57 -3.34 3.01
C ILE A 88 -5.81 -4.38 3.83
N GLU A 89 -6.52 -5.39 4.31
CA GLU A 89 -5.93 -6.51 5.04
C GLU A 89 -5.66 -7.68 4.09
N PHE A 90 -4.42 -8.19 4.10
CA PHE A 90 -4.06 -9.39 3.37
C PHE A 90 -3.04 -10.21 4.17
N PRO A 91 -3.12 -11.55 4.10
CA PRO A 91 -2.17 -12.42 4.79
C PRO A 91 -0.78 -12.33 4.16
N PHE A 92 0.24 -12.29 5.02
CA PHE A 92 1.62 -12.55 4.60
C PHE A 92 1.89 -14.05 4.63
N TRP A 93 2.46 -14.57 3.55
CA TRP A 93 2.81 -15.97 3.43
C TRP A 93 4.32 -16.14 3.37
N LEU A 94 4.87 -16.95 4.28
CA LEU A 94 6.24 -17.43 4.18
C LEU A 94 6.24 -18.74 3.40
N VAL A 95 6.88 -18.74 2.22
CA VAL A 95 6.81 -19.86 1.27
C VAL A 95 8.22 -20.36 0.92
N THR A 96 8.37 -21.68 0.82
CA THR A 96 9.58 -22.35 0.32
C THR A 96 9.19 -23.50 -0.59
N HIS A 97 10.07 -23.87 -1.52
CA HIS A 97 9.91 -25.11 -2.30
C HIS A 97 9.82 -26.32 -1.36
N ARG A 98 8.96 -27.28 -1.71
CA ARG A 98 8.67 -28.47 -0.89
C ARG A 98 9.93 -29.28 -0.60
N GLU A 99 10.78 -29.44 -1.60
CA GLU A 99 12.03 -30.19 -1.56
C GLU A 99 13.05 -29.55 -0.60
N LEU A 100 12.96 -28.23 -0.41
CA LEU A 100 13.85 -27.47 0.47
C LEU A 100 13.37 -27.40 1.92
N ARG A 101 12.11 -27.73 2.20
CA ARG A 101 11.51 -27.65 3.54
C ARG A 101 12.24 -28.50 4.59
N THR A 102 12.89 -29.59 4.19
CA THR A 102 13.63 -30.49 5.11
C THR A 102 15.08 -30.06 5.33
N SER A 103 15.61 -29.12 4.52
CA SER A 103 16.97 -28.60 4.67
C SER A 103 17.12 -27.86 5.99
N ARG A 104 18.11 -28.26 6.81
CA ARG A 104 18.37 -27.63 8.11
C ARG A 104 18.64 -26.12 7.98
N ARG A 105 19.39 -25.70 6.95
CA ARG A 105 19.72 -24.29 6.71
C ARG A 105 18.47 -23.47 6.39
N ILE A 106 17.57 -24.01 5.58
CA ILE A 106 16.31 -23.35 5.23
C ILE A 106 15.40 -23.28 6.45
N ARG A 107 15.26 -24.37 7.20
CA ARG A 107 14.40 -24.41 8.39
C ARG A 107 14.81 -23.36 9.43
N VAL A 108 16.11 -23.21 9.70
CA VAL A 108 16.60 -22.17 10.65
C VAL A 108 16.18 -20.77 10.22
N VAL A 109 16.39 -20.40 8.94
CA VAL A 109 15.99 -19.07 8.45
C VAL A 109 14.46 -18.93 8.42
N PHE A 110 13.75 -19.98 8.01
CA PHE A 110 12.30 -20.00 7.93
C PHE A 110 11.66 -19.78 9.30
N ASP A 111 12.11 -20.50 10.32
CA ASP A 111 11.59 -20.37 11.69
C ASP A 111 11.88 -18.97 12.24
N LEU A 112 13.10 -18.44 12.04
CA LEU A 112 13.45 -17.06 12.44
C LEU A 112 12.60 -15.99 11.73
N LEU A 113 12.34 -16.15 10.44
CA LEU A 113 11.47 -15.23 9.70
C LEU A 113 10.01 -15.38 10.15
N ALA A 114 9.53 -16.60 10.40
CA ALA A 114 8.18 -16.84 10.88
C ALA A 114 7.96 -16.16 12.24
N ASP A 115 8.89 -16.35 13.18
CA ASP A 115 8.83 -15.72 14.50
C ASP A 115 8.89 -14.18 14.40
N GLY A 116 9.82 -13.65 13.58
CA GLY A 116 9.96 -12.21 13.38
C GLY A 116 8.75 -11.56 12.72
N LEU A 117 8.14 -12.23 11.74
CA LEU A 117 6.93 -11.74 11.07
C LEU A 117 5.68 -11.87 11.95
N ALA A 118 5.60 -12.90 12.80
CA ALA A 118 4.49 -13.10 13.72
C ALA A 118 4.49 -12.09 14.88
N ALA A 119 5.67 -11.61 15.30
CA ALA A 119 5.80 -10.60 16.34
C ALA A 119 5.26 -9.20 15.94
N GLY A 120 5.01 -8.98 14.65
CA GLY A 120 4.63 -7.67 14.10
C GLY A 120 5.79 -6.67 14.09
N ALA A 121 5.64 -5.57 13.35
CA ALA A 121 6.60 -4.46 13.47
C ALA A 121 6.45 -3.81 14.86
N PRO A 122 7.55 -3.51 15.59
CA PRO A 122 7.44 -2.72 16.80
C PRO A 122 6.77 -1.38 16.49
N ALA A 123 5.89 -0.94 17.40
CA ALA A 123 5.14 0.31 17.30
C ALA A 123 6.07 1.53 17.14
#